data_AF-A0A9Q1F973-F1
#
_entry.id   AF-A0A9Q1F973-F1
#
_cell.length_a   1.000
_cell.length_b   1.000
_cell.length_c   1.000
_cell.angle_alpha   90.00
_cell.angle_beta   90.00
_cell.angle_gamma   90.00
#
_symmetry.space_group_name_H-M   'P 1'
#
loop_
_entity.id
_entity.type
_entity.pdbx_description
1 polymer ?
#
loop_
_entity_poly.entity_id
_entity_poly.type
_entity_poly.pdbx_seq_one_letter_code
_entity_poly.pdbx_strand_id
1 'polypeptide(L)'
;MFGGLHIEMAALRSIGNLLQGSGWTGALVEAGVASSGTADSFLSASSVTRTRQVHQITACCLYKLLKAAYTDYCTDSTEHPDRVLSFEDWCERYKQQSPQFQFWDLVLSMELVIFSLIRAFREANFTLYCQALSELIPYFFANNNVNYARWLPVHLRDMLTLHQIHPELALEFHNGRFVVHKSSWEFSAMAIDQAHEQANALIKGDGGAVSVTEDSSALRRWMVAGPEVSHLVAQYEAASEAKDASKHIRHHEQTEQVQRVFFEKADRLYKAMNDMGNPFQEETGDLLTLDTKDIAHPSAAEMQKVLKEDCQLFSKLFISCQSRECDLQEFFRHENQSFPAALSDSGKLHTCQKPQLAAIFEDLVPLPDTEPKADGIIIDGSTLINSLPPRTSKTFDEYAALDVLPTIQVYSSKYERTDIVFDVYRKASLKAETRSRRGLGARRRVTDNGKVPRNWRSFLRENDNKTELFNFLADKIVRMHTPNTVIVTKEEDTVSNQSG
;
A
#
# COMPACT_ATOMS: atom_id res chain seq x y z
N MET A 1 21.04 -12.77 -2.37
CA MET A 1 20.26 -12.76 -1.12
C MET A 1 19.34 -11.55 -1.16
N PHE A 2 18.05 -11.72 -0.85
CA PHE A 2 17.12 -10.58 -0.73
C PHE A 2 17.58 -9.61 0.37
N GLY A 3 17.32 -8.31 0.17
CA GLY A 3 17.68 -7.26 1.14
C GLY A 3 16.88 -7.40 2.44
N GLY A 4 17.57 -7.63 3.56
CA GLY A 4 16.94 -7.90 4.85
C GLY A 4 16.17 -6.70 5.42
N LEU A 5 16.71 -5.48 5.24
CA LEU A 5 15.99 -4.26 5.62
C LEU A 5 14.68 -4.12 4.84
N HIS A 6 14.72 -4.41 3.55
CA HIS A 6 13.55 -4.31 2.69
C HIS A 6 12.50 -5.38 3.00
N ILE A 7 12.90 -6.58 3.40
CA ILE A 7 11.95 -7.61 3.90
C ILE A 7 11.29 -7.11 5.18
N GLU A 8 12.05 -6.57 6.14
CA GLU A 8 11.50 -6.01 7.38
C GLU A 8 10.52 -4.87 7.10
N MET A 9 10.89 -3.92 6.23
CA MET A 9 10.02 -2.82 5.80
C MET A 9 8.73 -3.32 5.18
N ALA A 10 8.81 -4.30 4.28
CA ALA A 10 7.65 -4.88 3.66
C ALA A 10 6.74 -5.55 4.70
N ALA A 11 7.31 -6.28 5.66
CA ALA A 11 6.57 -6.94 6.72
C ALA A 11 5.87 -5.94 7.66
N LEU A 12 6.56 -4.87 8.05
CA LEU A 12 5.99 -3.80 8.88
C LEU A 12 4.85 -3.06 8.16
N ARG A 13 4.98 -2.80 6.85
CA ARG A 13 3.87 -2.26 6.04
C ARG A 13 2.71 -3.23 5.92
N SER A 14 3.02 -4.52 5.80
CA SER A 14 2.02 -5.58 5.71
C SER A 14 1.15 -5.59 6.98
N ILE A 15 1.75 -5.58 8.18
CA ILE A 15 0.97 -5.49 9.42
C ILE A 15 0.30 -4.11 9.60
N GLY A 16 0.92 -3.04 9.10
CA GLY A 16 0.29 -1.72 9.07
C GLY A 16 -1.01 -1.69 8.27
N ASN A 17 -1.07 -2.36 7.12
CA ASN A 17 -2.30 -2.51 6.34
C ASN A 17 -3.39 -3.29 7.11
N LEU A 18 -3.00 -4.32 7.88
CA LEU A 18 -3.91 -5.08 8.73
C LEU A 18 -4.49 -4.23 9.86
N LEU A 19 -3.66 -3.38 10.47
CA LEU A 19 -4.04 -2.50 11.57
C LEU A 19 -4.77 -1.22 11.14
N GLN A 20 -4.84 -0.96 9.83
CA GLN A 20 -5.51 0.22 9.32
C GLN A 20 -7.02 0.14 9.62
N GLY A 21 -7.51 1.09 10.42
CA GLY A 21 -8.91 1.14 10.82
C GLY A 21 -9.31 0.13 11.90
N SER A 22 -8.36 -0.52 12.58
CA SER A 22 -8.66 -1.41 13.73
C SER A 22 -8.82 -0.66 15.06
N GLY A 23 -8.56 0.65 15.09
CA GLY A 23 -8.46 1.46 16.30
C GLY A 23 -7.09 1.40 16.98
N TRP A 24 -6.11 0.66 16.43
CA TRP A 24 -4.75 0.59 16.97
C TRP A 24 -4.07 1.96 17.10
N THR A 25 -4.15 2.80 16.07
CA THR A 25 -3.56 4.15 16.12
C THR A 25 -4.26 5.02 17.16
N GLY A 26 -5.58 4.87 17.34
CA GLY A 26 -6.35 5.50 18.42
C GLY A 26 -5.84 5.09 19.80
N ALA A 27 -5.64 3.78 20.03
CA ALA A 27 -5.08 3.26 21.27
C ALA A 27 -3.66 3.80 21.58
N LEU A 28 -2.81 3.93 20.55
CA LEU A 28 -1.47 4.52 20.70
C LEU A 28 -1.52 6.01 21.11
N VAL A 29 -2.50 6.74 20.60
CA VAL A 29 -2.70 8.16 20.91
C VAL A 29 -3.24 8.33 22.33
N GLU A 30 -4.27 7.57 22.70
CA GLU A 30 -4.86 7.59 24.04
C GLU A 30 -3.83 7.22 25.12
N ALA A 31 -2.99 6.21 24.84
CA ALA A 31 -1.90 5.80 25.73
C ALA A 31 -0.76 6.84 25.83
N GLY A 32 -0.75 7.88 24.99
CA GLY A 32 0.35 8.84 24.88
C GLY A 32 1.67 8.19 24.46
N VAL A 33 1.61 7.12 23.66
CA VAL A 33 2.78 6.46 23.06
C VAL A 33 3.29 7.28 21.87
N ALA A 34 2.37 7.85 21.08
CA ALA A 34 2.65 8.69 19.93
C ALA A 34 1.53 9.74 19.70
N SER A 35 1.86 10.84 19.00
CA SER A 35 0.83 11.76 18.50
C SER A 35 0.08 11.14 17.32
N SER A 36 -1.12 11.64 17.00
CA SER A 36 -1.95 11.09 15.90
C SER A 36 -1.18 10.96 14.57
N GLY A 37 -0.54 12.04 14.10
CA GLY A 37 0.24 11.97 12.86
C GLY A 37 1.46 11.04 12.93
N THR A 38 2.03 10.83 14.13
CA THR A 38 3.13 9.87 14.32
C THR A 38 2.60 8.44 14.34
N ALA A 39 1.46 8.18 14.97
CA ALA A 39 0.80 6.87 15.00
C ALA A 39 0.44 6.42 13.58
N ASP A 40 -0.14 7.30 12.77
CA ASP A 40 -0.46 7.01 11.36
C ASP A 40 0.79 6.72 10.52
N SER A 41 1.93 7.37 10.85
CA SER A 41 3.19 7.11 10.15
C SER A 41 3.72 5.68 10.35
N PHE A 42 3.30 4.99 11.42
CA PHE A 42 3.69 3.61 11.69
C PHE A 42 2.97 2.62 10.78
N LEU A 43 1.73 2.91 10.35
CA LEU A 43 0.99 2.08 9.38
C LEU A 43 1.74 1.95 8.04
N SER A 44 2.43 3.01 7.62
CA SER A 44 3.23 3.02 6.39
C SER A 44 4.70 2.61 6.59
N ALA A 45 5.09 2.30 7.83
CA ALA A 45 6.47 2.10 8.25
C ALA A 45 7.43 3.21 7.75
N SER A 46 7.01 4.47 7.83
CA SER A 46 7.79 5.62 7.36
C SER A 46 9.17 5.75 8.01
N SER A 47 9.33 5.20 9.22
CA SER A 47 10.61 5.07 9.92
C SER A 47 10.70 3.68 10.53
N VAL A 48 11.54 2.81 9.95
CA VAL A 48 11.68 1.41 10.37
C VAL A 48 11.98 1.29 11.85
N THR A 49 12.97 2.04 12.35
CA THR A 49 13.37 1.99 13.76
C THR A 49 12.22 2.36 14.71
N ARG A 50 11.51 3.45 14.43
CA ARG A 50 10.39 3.89 15.30
C ARG A 50 9.21 2.94 15.21
N THR A 51 8.89 2.47 14.01
CA THR A 51 7.79 1.52 13.76
C THR A 51 8.06 0.20 14.47
N ARG A 52 9.26 -0.35 14.35
CA ARG A 52 9.71 -1.54 15.08
C ARG A 52 9.51 -1.39 16.59
N GLN A 53 9.94 -0.28 17.17
CA GLN A 53 9.80 -0.04 18.60
C GLN A 53 8.33 -0.03 19.06
N VAL A 54 7.44 0.59 18.28
CA VAL A 54 6.01 0.65 18.61
C VAL A 54 5.32 -0.70 18.47
N HIS A 55 5.69 -1.51 17.47
CA HIS A 55 5.22 -2.90 17.39
C HIS A 55 5.74 -3.76 18.55
N GLN A 56 6.96 -3.55 19.05
CA GLN A 56 7.45 -4.28 20.23
C GLN A 56 6.62 -3.93 21.48
N ILE A 57 6.26 -2.66 21.63
CA ILE A 57 5.34 -2.19 22.69
C ILE A 57 3.96 -2.83 22.52
N THR A 58 3.46 -2.91 21.29
CA THR A 58 2.15 -3.49 20.95
C THR A 58 2.12 -4.99 21.25
N ALA A 59 3.11 -5.76 20.82
CA ALA A 59 3.20 -7.19 21.10
C ALA A 59 3.25 -7.50 22.60
N CYS A 60 4.02 -6.70 23.37
CA CYS A 60 4.06 -6.83 24.82
C CYS A 60 2.69 -6.53 25.46
N CYS A 61 2.02 -5.47 24.99
CA CYS A 61 0.68 -5.10 25.44
C CYS A 61 -0.34 -6.22 25.14
N LEU A 62 -0.39 -6.71 23.90
CA LEU A 62 -1.28 -7.79 23.48
C LEU A 62 -1.06 -9.07 24.27
N TYR A 63 0.20 -9.47 24.49
CA TYR A 63 0.50 -10.64 25.31
C TYR A 63 0.04 -10.48 26.76
N LYS A 64 0.20 -9.28 27.35
CA LYS A 64 -0.30 -8.98 28.70
C LYS A 64 -1.83 -9.04 28.77
N LEU A 65 -2.53 -8.47 27.79
CA LEU A 65 -4.00 -8.54 27.69
C LEU A 65 -4.50 -9.98 27.54
N LEU A 66 -3.82 -10.78 26.70
CA LEU A 66 -4.12 -12.20 26.49
C LEU A 66 -3.93 -13.02 27.78
N LYS A 67 -2.86 -12.77 28.54
CA LYS A 67 -2.62 -13.43 29.84
C LYS A 67 -3.59 -12.98 30.92
N ALA A 68 -4.01 -11.72 30.93
CA ALA A 68 -5.04 -11.25 31.84
C ALA A 68 -6.38 -11.95 31.55
N ALA A 69 -6.79 -11.99 30.28
CA ALA A 69 -8.00 -12.69 29.84
C ALA A 69 -8.02 -14.18 30.23
N TYR A 70 -6.89 -14.88 30.08
CA TYR A 70 -6.78 -16.27 30.52
C TYR A 70 -6.88 -16.42 32.05
N THR A 71 -6.32 -15.47 32.80
CA THR A 71 -6.37 -15.47 34.27
C THR A 71 -7.81 -15.29 34.76
N ASP A 72 -8.56 -14.39 34.13
CA ASP A 72 -9.97 -14.16 34.41
C ASP A 72 -10.80 -15.43 34.10
N TYR A 73 -10.58 -16.04 32.93
CA TYR A 73 -11.19 -17.33 32.56
C TYR A 73 -10.94 -18.44 33.59
N CYS A 74 -9.70 -18.55 34.09
CA CYS A 74 -9.35 -19.53 35.13
C CYS A 74 -10.07 -19.24 36.46
N THR A 75 -10.26 -17.97 36.79
CA THR A 75 -10.93 -17.53 38.03
C THR A 75 -12.43 -17.83 37.97
N ASP A 76 -13.06 -17.58 36.82
CA ASP A 76 -14.48 -17.86 36.61
C ASP A 76 -14.80 -19.36 36.53
N SER A 77 -13.80 -20.18 36.17
CA SER A 77 -13.94 -21.64 36.04
C SER A 77 -13.68 -22.41 37.34
N THR A 78 -13.58 -21.71 38.49
CA THR A 78 -13.19 -22.27 39.79
C THR A 78 -14.14 -23.35 40.34
N GLU A 79 -15.39 -23.41 39.88
CA GLU A 79 -16.36 -24.44 40.28
C GLU A 79 -16.09 -25.83 39.64
N HIS A 80 -15.32 -25.88 38.54
CA HIS A 80 -15.03 -27.13 37.81
C HIS A 80 -13.56 -27.18 37.32
N PRO A 81 -12.58 -27.37 38.24
CA PRO A 81 -11.15 -27.33 37.91
C PRO A 81 -10.72 -28.37 36.85
N ASP A 82 -11.40 -29.51 36.77
CA ASP A 82 -11.13 -30.56 35.77
C ASP A 82 -11.50 -30.16 34.32
N ARG A 83 -12.15 -29.00 34.12
CA ARG A 83 -12.57 -28.48 32.81
C ARG A 83 -11.79 -27.25 32.35
N VAL A 84 -10.82 -26.79 33.13
CA VAL A 84 -9.98 -25.64 32.76
C VAL A 84 -9.01 -26.06 31.66
N LEU A 85 -9.08 -25.38 30.52
CA LEU A 85 -8.19 -25.63 29.40
C LEU A 85 -6.76 -25.13 29.71
N SER A 86 -5.76 -25.78 29.11
CA SER A 86 -4.41 -25.22 29.06
C SER A 86 -4.44 -23.86 28.35
N PHE A 87 -3.41 -23.03 28.56
CA PHE A 87 -3.34 -21.72 27.91
C PHE A 87 -3.39 -21.85 26.38
N GLU A 88 -2.69 -22.84 25.84
CA GLU A 88 -2.63 -23.13 24.41
C GLU A 88 -4.00 -23.59 23.88
N ASP A 89 -4.65 -24.55 24.55
CA ASP A 89 -5.96 -25.06 24.14
C ASP A 89 -7.07 -24.00 24.28
N TRP A 90 -6.97 -23.15 25.29
CA TRP A 90 -7.86 -22.01 25.49
C TRP A 90 -7.72 -21.01 24.34
N CYS A 91 -6.48 -20.64 23.98
CA CYS A 91 -6.23 -19.76 22.85
C CYS A 91 -6.82 -20.34 21.56
N GLU A 92 -6.55 -21.62 21.25
CA GLU A 92 -7.04 -22.25 20.02
C GLU A 92 -8.57 -22.29 19.96
N ARG A 93 -9.23 -22.59 21.09
CA ARG A 93 -10.69 -22.58 21.17
C ARG A 93 -11.27 -21.19 20.94
N TYR A 94 -10.74 -20.16 21.62
CA TYR A 94 -11.30 -18.81 21.55
C TYR A 94 -11.00 -18.10 20.23
N LYS A 95 -9.87 -18.40 19.58
CA LYS A 95 -9.59 -18.00 18.19
C LYS A 95 -10.66 -18.45 17.20
N GLN A 96 -11.34 -19.57 17.47
CA GLN A 96 -12.40 -20.09 16.59
C GLN A 96 -13.78 -19.51 16.92
N GLN A 97 -13.95 -18.90 18.10
CA GLN A 97 -15.25 -18.47 18.62
C GLN A 97 -15.45 -16.95 18.57
N SER A 98 -14.37 -16.17 18.70
CA SER A 98 -14.41 -14.70 18.71
C SER A 98 -13.60 -14.13 17.55
N PRO A 99 -14.25 -13.42 16.59
CA PRO A 99 -13.55 -12.70 15.53
C PRO A 99 -12.55 -11.67 16.06
N GLN A 100 -12.90 -11.01 17.18
CA GLN A 100 -12.01 -10.06 17.84
C GLN A 100 -10.75 -10.75 18.37
N PHE A 101 -10.90 -11.85 19.10
CA PHE A 101 -9.78 -12.64 19.61
C PHE A 101 -8.88 -13.07 18.45
N GLN A 102 -9.48 -13.63 17.40
CA GLN A 102 -8.78 -14.14 16.23
C GLN A 102 -7.96 -13.06 15.53
N PHE A 103 -8.51 -11.86 15.36
CA PHE A 103 -7.81 -10.74 14.72
C PHE A 103 -6.60 -10.28 15.54
N TRP A 104 -6.76 -10.08 16.85
CA TRP A 104 -5.66 -9.59 17.68
C TRP A 104 -4.59 -10.66 17.97
N ASP A 105 -4.97 -11.94 17.96
CA ASP A 105 -4.01 -13.04 17.95
C ASP A 105 -3.22 -13.11 16.64
N LEU A 106 -3.87 -12.86 15.49
CA LEU A 106 -3.20 -12.76 14.19
C LEU A 106 -2.18 -11.61 14.17
N VAL A 107 -2.56 -10.44 14.68
CA VAL A 107 -1.66 -9.28 14.84
C VAL A 107 -0.45 -9.66 15.69
N LEU A 108 -0.68 -10.22 16.89
CA LEU A 108 0.40 -10.64 17.79
C LEU A 108 1.31 -11.67 17.13
N SER A 109 0.74 -12.69 16.46
CA SER A 109 1.49 -13.73 15.76
C SER A 109 2.39 -13.14 14.67
N MET A 110 1.85 -12.20 13.87
CA MET A 110 2.60 -11.54 12.82
C MET A 110 3.73 -10.66 13.39
N GLU A 111 3.51 -9.92 14.48
CA GLU A 111 4.55 -9.15 15.16
C GLU A 111 5.71 -10.04 15.63
N LEU A 112 5.38 -11.19 16.24
CA LEU A 112 6.39 -12.15 16.72
C LEU A 112 7.22 -12.73 15.57
N VAL A 113 6.62 -13.03 14.42
CA VAL A 113 7.35 -13.48 13.22
C VAL A 113 8.32 -12.40 12.71
N ILE A 114 7.89 -11.13 12.68
CA ILE A 114 8.74 -10.00 12.32
C ILE A 114 9.93 -9.87 13.29
N PHE A 115 9.69 -10.04 14.59
CA PHE A 115 10.76 -9.99 15.58
C PHE A 115 11.70 -11.19 15.51
N SER A 116 11.21 -12.38 15.14
CA SER A 116 12.06 -13.54 14.84
C SER A 116 12.99 -13.27 13.67
N LEU A 117 12.51 -12.59 12.62
CA LEU A 117 13.37 -12.15 11.50
C LEU A 117 14.44 -11.16 11.96
N ILE A 118 14.06 -10.14 12.73
CA ILE A 118 15.00 -9.14 13.25
C ILE A 118 16.04 -9.81 14.16
N ARG A 119 15.60 -10.70 15.04
CA ARG A 119 16.46 -11.49 15.92
C ARG A 119 17.44 -12.33 15.12
N ALA A 120 16.99 -12.99 14.05
CA ALA A 120 17.85 -13.77 13.18
C ALA A 120 19.01 -12.94 12.61
N PHE A 121 18.74 -11.70 12.18
CA PHE A 121 19.80 -10.80 11.73
C PHE A 121 20.72 -10.37 12.86
N ARG A 122 20.16 -9.96 14.00
CA ARG A 122 20.92 -9.42 15.14
C ARG A 122 21.85 -10.46 15.78
N GLU A 123 21.40 -11.72 15.83
CA GLU A 123 22.16 -12.87 16.35
C GLU A 123 23.00 -13.57 15.28
N ALA A 124 22.96 -13.11 14.02
CA ALA A 124 23.59 -13.81 12.89
C ALA A 124 23.17 -15.29 12.79
N ASN A 125 21.91 -15.60 13.12
CA ASN A 125 21.36 -16.95 13.16
C ASN A 125 20.66 -17.30 11.85
N PHE A 126 21.36 -18.04 10.99
CA PHE A 126 20.87 -18.40 9.65
C PHE A 126 19.67 -19.36 9.68
N THR A 127 19.63 -20.28 10.64
CA THR A 127 18.50 -21.22 10.79
C THR A 127 17.22 -20.47 11.14
N LEU A 128 17.30 -19.56 12.13
CA LEU A 128 16.17 -18.72 12.52
C LEU A 128 15.74 -17.78 11.38
N TYR A 129 16.68 -17.32 10.56
CA TYR A 129 16.37 -16.51 9.37
C TYR A 129 15.48 -17.30 8.40
N CYS A 130 15.85 -18.53 8.05
CA CYS A 130 15.05 -19.38 7.16
C CYS A 130 13.66 -19.69 7.76
N GLN A 131 13.59 -19.97 9.06
CA GLN A 131 12.32 -20.20 9.77
C GLN A 131 11.42 -18.97 9.73
N ALA A 132 11.94 -17.81 10.11
CA ALA A 132 11.18 -16.56 10.11
C ALA A 132 10.70 -16.18 8.70
N LEU A 133 11.49 -16.42 7.65
CA LEU A 133 11.04 -16.24 6.27
C LEU A 133 9.90 -17.19 5.91
N SER A 134 9.99 -18.47 6.31
CA SER A 134 8.94 -19.45 6.06
C SER A 134 7.61 -19.05 6.69
N GLU A 135 7.65 -18.52 7.91
CA GLU A 135 6.47 -18.04 8.64
C GLU A 135 5.95 -16.70 8.10
N LEU A 136 6.83 -15.88 7.52
CA LEU A 136 6.47 -14.56 7.02
C LEU A 136 5.79 -14.59 5.63
N ILE A 137 6.18 -15.54 4.78
CA ILE A 137 5.70 -15.67 3.40
C ILE A 137 4.16 -15.65 3.29
N PRO A 138 3.39 -16.42 4.09
CA PRO A 138 1.93 -16.41 4.02
C PRO A 138 1.32 -15.01 4.17
N TYR A 139 1.86 -14.16 5.04
CA TYR A 139 1.37 -12.80 5.22
C TYR A 139 1.60 -11.90 3.99
N PHE A 140 2.68 -12.12 3.24
CA PHE A 140 2.91 -11.38 2.00
C PHE A 140 1.92 -11.75 0.90
N PHE A 141 1.53 -13.02 0.84
CA PHE A 141 0.45 -13.46 -0.06
C PHE A 141 -0.89 -12.82 0.36
N ALA A 142 -1.24 -12.91 1.65
CA ALA A 142 -2.49 -12.37 2.18
C ALA A 142 -2.67 -10.86 1.94
N ASN A 143 -1.57 -10.10 1.94
CA ASN A 143 -1.61 -8.63 1.84
C ASN A 143 -1.30 -8.13 0.43
N ASN A 144 -1.41 -9.00 -0.58
CA ASN A 144 -1.19 -8.67 -1.98
C ASN A 144 0.18 -8.00 -2.25
N ASN A 145 1.20 -8.37 -1.47
CA ASN A 145 2.56 -7.89 -1.63
C ASN A 145 3.28 -8.69 -2.74
N VAL A 146 2.75 -8.60 -3.97
CA VAL A 146 3.08 -9.46 -5.12
C VAL A 146 4.57 -9.70 -5.35
N ASN A 147 5.41 -8.67 -5.17
CA ASN A 147 6.85 -8.79 -5.37
C ASN A 147 7.49 -9.72 -4.32
N TYR A 148 7.10 -9.58 -3.05
CA TYR A 148 7.62 -10.42 -1.97
C TYR A 148 6.95 -11.79 -1.97
N ALA A 149 5.65 -11.85 -2.21
CA ALA A 149 4.91 -13.11 -2.32
C ALA A 149 5.48 -14.03 -3.41
N ARG A 150 5.88 -13.48 -4.57
CA ARG A 150 6.46 -14.28 -5.68
C ARG A 150 7.90 -14.70 -5.43
N TRP A 151 8.75 -13.79 -4.98
CA TRP A 151 10.19 -14.04 -4.97
C TRP A 151 10.74 -14.56 -3.64
N LEU A 152 10.09 -14.27 -2.51
CA LEU A 152 10.56 -14.73 -1.22
C LEU A 152 10.49 -16.26 -1.05
N PRO A 153 9.50 -16.99 -1.60
CA PRO A 153 9.53 -18.46 -1.65
C PRO A 153 10.72 -19.03 -2.45
N VAL A 154 11.04 -18.41 -3.59
CA VAL A 154 12.20 -18.80 -4.41
C VAL A 154 13.50 -18.59 -3.63
N HIS A 155 13.63 -17.40 -3.03
CA HIS A 155 14.77 -17.07 -2.18
C HIS A 155 14.90 -18.04 -0.99
N LEU A 156 13.80 -18.35 -0.28
CA LEU A 156 13.81 -19.30 0.83
C LEU A 156 14.23 -20.70 0.37
N ARG A 157 13.70 -21.20 -0.76
CA ARG A 157 14.14 -22.48 -1.34
C ARG A 157 15.65 -22.47 -1.55
N ASP A 158 16.18 -21.43 -2.19
CA ASP A 158 17.61 -21.33 -2.46
C ASP A 158 18.42 -21.34 -1.17
N MET A 159 17.98 -20.61 -0.13
CA MET A 159 18.62 -20.62 1.19
C MET A 159 18.61 -22.01 1.85
N LEU A 160 17.51 -22.76 1.73
CA LEU A 160 17.38 -24.12 2.28
C LEU A 160 18.22 -25.15 1.52
N THR A 161 18.40 -24.98 0.21
CA THR A 161 19.18 -25.92 -0.62
C THR A 161 20.66 -25.53 -0.76
N LEU A 162 21.10 -24.42 -0.15
CA LEU A 162 22.50 -23.97 -0.17
C LEU A 162 23.49 -25.07 0.22
N HIS A 163 23.18 -25.88 1.23
CA HIS A 163 24.06 -26.96 1.68
C HIS A 163 24.31 -28.03 0.61
N GLN A 164 23.42 -28.18 -0.36
CA GLN A 164 23.52 -29.14 -1.46
C GLN A 164 24.25 -28.55 -2.66
N ILE A 165 23.96 -27.30 -2.99
CA ILE A 165 24.45 -26.64 -4.21
C ILE A 165 25.79 -25.93 -3.96
N HIS A 166 25.96 -25.31 -2.79
CA HIS A 166 27.12 -24.50 -2.39
C HIS A 166 27.50 -24.73 -0.91
N PRO A 167 28.04 -25.90 -0.55
CA PRO A 167 28.27 -26.30 0.85
C PRO A 167 29.21 -25.36 1.61
N GLU A 168 30.24 -24.81 0.96
CA GLU A 168 31.15 -23.84 1.57
C GLU A 168 30.44 -22.52 1.93
N LEU A 169 29.59 -22.02 1.02
CA LEU A 169 28.78 -20.82 1.29
C LEU A 169 27.77 -21.08 2.41
N ALA A 170 27.15 -22.26 2.41
CA ALA A 170 26.23 -22.67 3.47
C ALA A 170 26.92 -22.68 4.83
N LEU A 171 28.14 -23.22 4.92
CA LEU A 171 28.94 -23.20 6.15
C LEU A 171 29.20 -21.76 6.62
N GLU A 172 29.58 -20.87 5.72
CA GLU A 172 29.83 -19.46 6.08
C GLU A 172 28.57 -18.74 6.54
N PHE A 173 27.41 -19.03 5.96
CA PHE A 173 26.14 -18.48 6.44
C PHE A 173 25.78 -19.01 7.83
N HIS A 174 25.99 -20.29 8.11
CA HIS A 174 25.78 -20.85 9.46
C HIS A 174 26.78 -20.27 10.48
N ASN A 175 27.97 -19.86 10.04
CA ASN A 175 28.93 -19.10 10.86
C ASN A 175 28.55 -17.62 11.01
N GLY A 176 27.38 -17.19 10.54
CA GLY A 176 26.88 -15.82 10.67
C GLY A 176 27.37 -14.86 9.57
N ARG A 177 28.09 -15.33 8.54
CA ARG A 177 28.63 -14.45 7.48
C ARG A 177 27.60 -14.02 6.42
N PHE A 178 26.31 -14.03 6.76
CA PHE A 178 25.23 -13.48 5.94
C PHE A 178 24.76 -12.09 6.42
N VAL A 179 25.32 -11.59 7.53
CA VAL A 179 25.04 -10.27 8.11
C VAL A 179 26.32 -9.45 8.26
N VAL A 180 26.17 -8.16 8.54
CA VAL A 180 27.28 -7.22 8.73
C VAL A 180 27.36 -6.80 10.19
N HIS A 181 28.56 -6.85 10.74
CA HIS A 181 28.90 -6.28 12.05
C HIS A 181 29.64 -4.95 11.86
N LYS A 182 29.04 -3.84 12.29
CA LYS A 182 29.73 -2.54 12.39
C LYS A 182 30.43 -2.33 13.74
N SER A 183 30.08 -3.15 14.71
CA SER A 183 30.60 -3.12 16.07
C SER A 183 30.86 -4.54 16.55
N SER A 184 31.73 -4.68 17.55
CA SER A 184 32.00 -5.95 18.23
C SER A 184 30.89 -6.38 19.21
N TRP A 185 29.80 -5.62 19.31
CA TRP A 185 28.71 -5.90 20.24
C TRP A 185 27.89 -7.12 19.83
N GLU A 186 27.53 -7.94 20.79
CA GLU A 186 26.51 -8.97 20.62
C GLU A 186 25.17 -8.34 20.26
N PHE A 187 24.33 -9.05 19.50
CA PHE A 187 23.02 -8.56 19.04
C PHE A 187 23.07 -7.26 18.21
N SER A 188 24.22 -6.91 17.60
CA SER A 188 24.38 -5.67 16.83
C SER A 188 24.44 -5.85 15.33
N ALA A 189 24.43 -7.11 14.86
CA ALA A 189 24.47 -7.41 13.44
C ALA A 189 23.25 -6.84 12.70
N MET A 190 23.44 -6.53 11.43
CA MET A 190 22.42 -5.96 10.56
C MET A 190 22.48 -6.58 9.17
N ALA A 191 21.37 -6.50 8.45
CA ALA A 191 21.31 -6.95 7.07
C ALA A 191 22.30 -6.17 6.18
N ILE A 192 22.83 -6.84 5.15
CA ILE A 192 23.86 -6.28 4.25
C ILE A 192 23.37 -4.99 3.57
N ASP A 193 22.12 -4.97 3.11
CA ASP A 193 21.51 -3.79 2.47
C ASP A 193 21.34 -2.63 3.45
N GLN A 194 21.02 -2.91 4.72
CA GLN A 194 21.00 -1.88 5.78
C GLN A 194 22.37 -1.27 6.01
N ALA A 195 23.41 -2.11 6.12
CA ALA A 195 24.77 -1.64 6.31
C ALA A 195 25.23 -0.77 5.14
N HIS A 196 24.88 -1.18 3.91
CA HIS A 196 25.16 -0.46 2.69
C HIS A 196 24.42 0.89 2.62
N GLU A 197 23.12 0.95 2.98
CA GLU A 197 22.37 2.21 3.00
C GLU A 197 22.98 3.22 3.98
N GLN A 198 23.37 2.76 5.18
CA GLN A 198 24.06 3.60 6.15
C GLN A 198 25.44 4.07 5.67
N ALA A 199 26.19 3.24 4.93
CA ALA A 199 27.47 3.64 4.36
C ALA A 199 27.29 4.71 3.27
N ASN A 200 26.26 4.56 2.44
CA ASN A 200 25.93 5.53 1.40
C ASN A 200 25.49 6.88 1.98
N ALA A 201 24.80 6.90 3.12
CA ALA A 201 24.40 8.14 3.79
C ALA A 201 25.58 9.03 4.21
N LEU A 202 26.78 8.47 4.44
CA LEU A 202 27.99 9.26 4.77
C LEU A 202 28.56 10.00 3.55
N ILE A 203 28.23 9.56 2.33
CA ILE A 203 28.77 10.09 1.07
C ILE A 203 27.73 10.95 0.35
N LYS A 204 26.43 10.65 0.52
CA LYS A 204 25.31 11.41 -0.06
C LYS A 204 25.23 12.81 0.59
N GLY A 205 25.20 13.86 -0.23
CA GLY A 205 24.83 15.22 0.21
C GLY A 205 23.30 15.41 0.30
N ASP A 206 22.84 16.60 0.71
CA ASP A 206 21.42 16.92 0.97
C ASP A 206 20.46 16.69 -0.23
N GLY A 207 20.99 16.54 -1.46
CA GLY A 207 20.22 16.24 -2.68
C GLY A 207 20.12 14.77 -3.06
N GLY A 208 20.70 13.84 -2.30
CA GLY A 208 20.81 12.43 -2.66
C GLY A 208 21.79 12.15 -3.81
N ALA A 209 21.86 10.90 -4.25
CA ALA A 209 22.70 10.48 -5.39
C ALA A 209 21.85 10.46 -6.67
N VAL A 210 21.74 11.60 -7.35
CA VAL A 210 21.03 11.71 -8.63
C VAL A 210 22.00 11.38 -9.78
N SER A 211 21.54 10.59 -10.77
CA SER A 211 22.24 10.24 -12.03
C SER A 211 23.63 9.57 -11.91
N VAL A 212 24.07 9.15 -10.72
CA VAL A 212 25.39 8.51 -10.53
C VAL A 212 25.49 7.18 -11.29
N THR A 213 24.39 6.45 -11.45
CA THR A 213 24.34 5.17 -12.17
C THR A 213 24.30 5.31 -13.69
N GLU A 214 23.98 6.50 -14.20
CA GLU A 214 23.87 6.78 -15.64
C GLU A 214 25.21 7.26 -16.23
N ASP A 215 26.12 7.75 -15.39
CA ASP A 215 27.50 8.08 -15.75
C ASP A 215 28.49 7.06 -15.16
N SER A 216 29.01 6.18 -16.02
CA SER A 216 30.01 5.18 -15.66
C SER A 216 31.28 5.73 -14.99
N SER A 217 31.65 6.99 -15.27
CA SER A 217 32.80 7.67 -14.68
C SER A 217 32.49 8.20 -13.28
N ALA A 218 31.27 8.70 -13.06
CA ALA A 218 30.77 9.11 -11.75
C ALA A 218 30.57 7.88 -10.85
N LEU A 219 29.99 6.80 -11.39
CA LEU A 219 29.84 5.52 -10.68
C LEU A 219 31.21 4.97 -10.25
N ARG A 220 32.19 4.95 -11.15
CA ARG A 220 33.55 4.48 -10.83
C ARG A 220 34.21 5.34 -9.76
N ARG A 221 34.10 6.67 -9.85
CA ARG A 221 34.60 7.59 -8.81
C ARG A 221 33.92 7.32 -7.47
N TRP A 222 32.61 7.10 -7.46
CA TRP A 222 31.85 6.78 -6.25
C TRP A 222 32.28 5.44 -5.64
N MET A 223 32.42 4.40 -6.45
CA MET A 223 32.82 3.06 -5.99
C MET A 223 34.24 3.03 -5.42
N VAL A 224 35.17 3.81 -5.98
CA VAL A 224 36.57 3.84 -5.53
C VAL A 224 36.77 4.82 -4.37
N ALA A 225 36.23 6.05 -4.49
CA ALA A 225 36.43 7.08 -3.48
C ALA A 225 35.49 6.96 -2.29
N GLY A 226 34.28 6.41 -2.47
CA GLY A 226 33.27 6.31 -1.41
C GLY A 226 33.75 5.58 -0.16
N PRO A 227 34.31 4.36 -0.26
CA PRO A 227 34.89 3.66 0.88
C PRO A 227 36.00 4.45 1.58
N GLU A 228 36.89 5.09 0.81
CA GLU A 228 37.99 5.88 1.35
C GLU A 228 37.51 7.17 2.04
N VAL A 229 36.53 7.86 1.47
CA VAL A 229 35.90 9.04 2.09
C VAL A 229 35.20 8.65 3.39
N SER A 230 34.44 7.56 3.38
CA SER A 230 33.80 7.02 4.59
C SER A 230 34.83 6.65 5.66
N HIS A 231 35.95 6.04 5.24
CA HIS A 231 37.06 5.70 6.13
C HIS A 231 37.71 6.95 6.73
N LEU A 232 38.01 7.97 5.92
CA LEU A 232 38.59 9.24 6.38
C LEU A 232 37.66 10.00 7.32
N VAL A 233 36.34 10.04 7.03
CA VAL A 233 35.34 10.63 7.93
C VAL A 233 35.34 9.90 9.26
N ALA A 234 35.33 8.57 9.26
CA ALA A 234 35.39 7.77 10.49
C ALA A 234 36.68 8.00 11.30
N GLN A 235 37.83 8.10 10.64
CA GLN A 235 39.11 8.44 11.29
C GLN A 235 39.08 9.84 11.89
N TYR A 236 38.55 10.83 11.15
CA TYR A 236 38.45 12.21 11.60
C TYR A 236 37.51 12.34 12.80
N GLU A 237 36.34 11.69 12.77
CA GLU A 237 35.42 11.65 13.93
C GLU A 237 36.07 11.03 15.17
N ALA A 238 36.88 9.98 14.99
CA ALA A 238 37.59 9.34 16.09
C ALA A 238 38.72 10.23 16.65
N ALA A 239 39.44 10.94 15.79
CA ALA A 239 40.53 11.85 16.17
C ALA A 239 40.04 13.18 16.75
N SER A 240 38.82 13.60 16.41
CA SER A 240 38.20 14.86 16.85
C SER A 240 37.70 14.81 18.31
N GLU A 241 37.73 13.64 18.97
CA GLU A 241 37.11 13.41 20.29
C GLU A 241 35.61 13.80 20.35
N ALA A 242 34.98 14.12 19.21
CA ALA A 242 33.55 14.44 19.11
C ALA A 242 32.65 13.26 19.52
N LYS A 243 33.22 12.06 19.62
CA LYS A 243 32.59 10.84 20.16
C LYS A 243 33.19 10.36 21.48
N ASP A 244 33.94 11.19 22.22
CA ASP A 244 34.33 10.86 23.59
C ASP A 244 33.21 11.25 24.57
N ALA A 245 32.17 10.43 24.57
CA ALA A 245 31.22 10.32 25.67
C ALA A 245 30.73 8.87 25.74
N SER A 246 31.48 8.09 26.50
CA SER A 246 31.27 6.68 26.89
C SER A 246 31.60 5.63 25.83
N LYS A 247 32.61 4.82 26.15
CA LYS A 247 32.59 3.39 25.85
C LYS A 247 31.37 2.76 26.55
N HIS A 248 30.15 3.04 26.08
CA HIS A 248 28.98 2.33 26.58
C HIS A 248 29.14 0.86 26.18
N ILE A 249 29.25 -0.02 27.18
CA ILE A 249 29.38 -1.48 27.05
C ILE A 249 28.09 -2.12 26.43
N ARG A 250 27.10 -1.30 26.06
CA ARG A 250 25.73 -1.72 25.75
C ARG A 250 25.20 -0.99 24.53
N HIS A 251 24.39 -1.68 23.73
CA HIS A 251 23.60 -1.05 22.66
C HIS A 251 22.73 0.06 23.26
N HIS A 252 22.48 1.16 22.53
CA HIS A 252 21.70 2.30 23.07
C HIS A 252 20.28 1.90 23.56
N GLU A 253 19.70 0.85 22.97
CA GLU A 253 18.42 0.25 23.40
C GLU A 253 18.51 -0.57 24.72
N GLN A 254 19.71 -0.93 25.17
CA GLN A 254 19.97 -1.72 26.40
C GLN A 254 20.29 -0.84 27.61
N THR A 255 20.09 0.47 27.50
CA THR A 255 20.22 1.39 28.64
C THR A 255 18.99 1.26 29.54
N GLU A 256 19.19 1.37 30.86
CA GLU A 256 18.11 1.24 31.86
C GLU A 256 17.01 2.29 31.63
N GLN A 257 17.39 3.50 31.21
CA GLN A 257 16.43 4.55 30.87
C GLN A 257 15.56 4.16 29.68
N VAL A 258 16.14 3.61 28.61
CA VAL A 258 15.36 3.20 27.42
C VAL A 258 14.44 2.02 27.76
N GLN A 259 14.90 1.05 28.55
CA GLN A 259 14.07 -0.07 29.02
C GLN A 259 12.91 0.40 29.89
N ARG A 260 13.17 1.31 30.84
CA ARG A 260 12.12 1.89 31.69
C ARG A 260 11.06 2.62 30.86
N VAL A 261 11.47 3.49 29.93
CA VAL A 261 10.54 4.21 29.04
C VAL A 261 9.74 3.24 28.17
N PHE A 262 10.34 2.13 27.73
CA PHE A 262 9.64 1.08 27.00
C PHE A 262 8.54 0.44 27.85
N PHE A 263 8.86 0.00 29.07
CA PHE A 263 7.88 -0.61 29.97
C PHE A 263 6.76 0.37 30.35
N GLU A 264 7.09 1.63 30.64
CA GLU A 264 6.10 2.68 30.91
C GLU A 264 5.14 2.89 29.73
N LYS A 265 5.63 2.83 28.48
CA LYS A 265 4.79 2.91 27.28
C LYS A 265 3.92 1.66 27.11
N ALA A 266 4.48 0.47 27.32
CA ALA A 266 3.73 -0.78 27.26
C ALA A 266 2.61 -0.84 28.31
N ASP A 267 2.87 -0.36 29.53
CA ASP A 267 1.87 -0.29 30.59
C ASP A 267 0.78 0.74 30.32
N ARG A 268 1.14 1.89 29.74
CA ARG A 268 0.14 2.88 29.31
C ARG A 268 -0.73 2.35 28.18
N LEU A 269 -0.14 1.64 27.20
CA LEU A 269 -0.91 1.03 26.13
C LEU A 269 -1.82 -0.10 26.64
N TYR A 270 -1.31 -0.93 27.55
CA TYR A 270 -2.09 -1.97 28.23
C TYR A 270 -3.32 -1.38 28.92
N LYS A 271 -3.14 -0.31 29.70
CA LYS A 271 -4.26 0.39 30.36
C LYS A 271 -5.26 0.94 29.35
N ALA A 272 -4.79 1.68 28.35
CA ALA A 272 -5.67 2.28 27.34
C ALA A 272 -6.48 1.23 26.57
N MET A 273 -5.85 0.15 26.11
CA MET A 273 -6.55 -0.94 25.42
C MET A 273 -7.50 -1.72 26.34
N ASN A 274 -7.16 -1.86 27.62
CA ASN A 274 -8.02 -2.50 28.60
C ASN A 274 -9.25 -1.63 28.95
N ASP A 275 -9.07 -0.31 29.06
CA ASP A 275 -10.14 0.67 29.28
C ASP A 275 -11.05 0.76 28.05
N MET A 276 -10.49 0.60 26.85
CA MET A 276 -11.23 0.39 25.61
C MET A 276 -11.90 -0.99 25.57
N GLY A 277 -11.73 -1.88 26.55
CA GLY A 277 -12.23 -3.25 26.53
C GLY A 277 -11.23 -4.22 25.92
N ASN A 278 -10.80 -5.20 26.73
CA ASN A 278 -9.79 -6.17 26.35
C ASN A 278 -10.22 -6.95 25.08
N PRO A 279 -9.45 -6.88 23.98
CA PRO A 279 -9.81 -7.54 22.72
C PRO A 279 -9.92 -9.07 22.82
N PHE A 280 -9.31 -9.70 23.82
CA PHE A 280 -9.35 -11.14 24.03
C PHE A 280 -10.53 -11.61 24.91
N GLN A 281 -11.38 -10.69 25.36
CA GLN A 281 -12.58 -10.97 26.17
C GLN A 281 -13.87 -10.52 25.46
N GLU A 282 -13.79 -10.10 24.20
CA GLU A 282 -14.97 -9.70 23.42
C GLU A 282 -15.78 -10.92 22.98
N GLU A 283 -17.06 -10.91 23.33
CA GLU A 283 -18.01 -12.01 23.09
C GLU A 283 -18.93 -11.73 21.90
N THR A 284 -18.89 -10.53 21.31
CA THR A 284 -19.68 -10.23 20.11
C THR A 284 -19.24 -11.07 18.91
N GLY A 285 -20.21 -11.46 18.08
CA GLY A 285 -19.95 -12.13 16.80
C GLY A 285 -19.40 -11.22 15.71
N ASP A 286 -19.13 -9.94 16.02
CA ASP A 286 -18.61 -8.94 15.11
C ASP A 286 -17.15 -8.58 15.47
N LEU A 287 -16.38 -8.17 14.47
CA LEU A 287 -15.06 -7.56 14.67
C LEU A 287 -15.26 -6.07 14.93
N LEU A 288 -14.79 -5.56 16.07
CA LEU A 288 -14.98 -4.17 16.50
C LEU A 288 -13.67 -3.39 16.45
N THR A 289 -13.78 -2.14 16.01
CA THR A 289 -12.74 -1.12 16.15
C THR A 289 -12.52 -0.81 17.64
N LEU A 290 -11.25 -0.75 18.09
CA LEU A 290 -10.95 -0.60 19.52
C LEU A 290 -11.44 0.72 20.11
N ASP A 291 -11.24 1.82 19.40
CA ASP A 291 -11.45 3.18 19.87
C ASP A 291 -12.91 3.64 19.73
N THR A 292 -13.58 3.32 18.61
CA THR A 292 -14.97 3.74 18.39
C THR A 292 -16.01 2.68 18.71
N LYS A 293 -15.62 1.40 18.83
CA LYS A 293 -16.53 0.26 18.99
C LYS A 293 -17.51 0.07 17.82
N ASP A 294 -17.23 0.70 16.68
CA ASP A 294 -17.95 0.42 15.44
C ASP A 294 -17.50 -0.93 14.86
N ILE A 295 -18.38 -1.57 14.09
CA ILE A 295 -18.03 -2.77 13.33
C ILE A 295 -16.91 -2.43 12.35
N ALA A 296 -15.81 -3.15 12.46
CA ALA A 296 -14.63 -2.98 11.62
C ALA A 296 -14.96 -3.22 10.15
N HIS A 297 -14.24 -2.51 9.28
CA HIS A 297 -14.45 -2.64 7.84
C HIS A 297 -14.20 -4.09 7.37
N PRO A 298 -15.01 -4.64 6.45
CA PRO A 298 -14.90 -6.05 6.01
C PRO A 298 -13.51 -6.47 5.50
N SER A 299 -12.67 -5.52 5.10
CA SER A 299 -11.29 -5.79 4.66
C SER A 299 -10.43 -6.47 5.73
N ALA A 300 -10.68 -6.22 7.02
CA ALA A 300 -9.94 -6.86 8.11
C ALA A 300 -10.25 -8.36 8.22
N ALA A 301 -11.51 -8.76 7.95
CA ALA A 301 -11.93 -10.16 7.91
C ALA A 301 -11.52 -10.85 6.59
N GLU A 302 -11.47 -10.13 5.48
CA GLU A 302 -11.10 -10.69 4.17
C GLU A 302 -9.64 -11.18 4.13
N MET A 303 -8.71 -10.43 4.75
CA MET A 303 -7.28 -10.80 4.80
C MET A 303 -7.06 -12.19 5.44
N GLN A 304 -7.87 -12.55 6.43
CA GLN A 304 -7.80 -13.85 7.08
C GLN A 304 -8.24 -14.99 6.15
N LYS A 305 -9.31 -14.78 5.39
CA LYS A 305 -9.79 -15.76 4.41
C LYS A 305 -8.73 -15.99 3.32
N VAL A 306 -8.13 -14.90 2.83
CA VAL A 306 -7.04 -14.94 1.86
C VAL A 306 -5.82 -15.69 2.45
N LEU A 307 -5.42 -15.41 3.69
CA LEU A 307 -4.31 -16.13 4.35
C LEU A 307 -4.54 -17.65 4.39
N LYS A 308 -5.77 -18.10 4.65
CA LYS A 308 -6.10 -19.54 4.66
C LYS A 308 -6.02 -20.17 3.28
N GLU A 309 -6.52 -19.49 2.25
CA GLU A 309 -6.45 -19.93 0.84
C GLU A 309 -4.99 -19.94 0.33
N ASP A 310 -4.20 -18.94 0.69
CA ASP A 310 -2.80 -18.80 0.27
C ASP A 310 -1.85 -19.74 1.04
N CYS A 311 -2.11 -20.04 2.32
CA CYS A 311 -1.40 -21.11 3.03
C CYS A 311 -1.57 -22.46 2.32
N GLN A 312 -2.76 -22.73 1.75
CA GLN A 312 -2.97 -23.93 0.93
C GLN A 312 -2.19 -23.87 -0.38
N LEU A 313 -2.11 -22.70 -1.03
CA LEU A 313 -1.30 -22.51 -2.24
C LEU A 313 0.19 -22.73 -1.94
N PHE A 314 0.71 -22.13 -0.86
CA PHE A 314 2.10 -22.30 -0.43
C PHE A 314 2.42 -23.75 -0.04
N SER A 315 1.52 -24.42 0.69
CA SER A 315 1.66 -25.85 1.01
C SER A 315 1.74 -26.70 -0.26
N LYS A 316 0.87 -26.45 -1.24
CA LYS A 316 0.91 -27.12 -2.56
C LYS A 316 2.21 -26.84 -3.30
N LEU A 317 2.70 -25.59 -3.27
CA LEU A 317 3.97 -25.20 -3.88
C LEU A 317 5.14 -25.94 -3.26
N PHE A 318 5.25 -25.93 -1.92
CA PHE A 318 6.32 -26.61 -1.19
C PHE A 318 6.35 -28.11 -1.51
N ILE A 319 5.20 -28.79 -1.48
CA ILE A 319 5.09 -30.20 -1.84
C ILE A 319 5.49 -30.44 -3.31
N SER A 320 5.03 -29.59 -4.24
CA SER A 320 5.35 -29.71 -5.67
C SER A 320 6.85 -29.51 -5.94
N CYS A 321 7.50 -28.58 -5.24
CA CYS A 321 8.93 -28.34 -5.37
C CYS A 321 9.78 -29.48 -4.81
N GLN A 322 9.36 -30.12 -3.70
CA GLN A 322 10.12 -31.22 -3.12
C GLN A 322 9.94 -32.56 -3.83
N SER A 323 8.77 -32.81 -4.43
CA SER A 323 8.43 -34.14 -4.97
C SER A 323 8.45 -34.26 -6.49
N ARG A 324 8.39 -33.14 -7.24
CA ARG A 324 8.15 -33.17 -8.70
C ARG A 324 9.16 -32.39 -9.54
N GLU A 325 10.26 -31.90 -8.94
CA GLU A 325 11.25 -31.04 -9.64
C GLU A 325 10.57 -29.88 -10.42
N CYS A 326 9.53 -29.28 -9.83
CA CYS A 326 8.73 -28.26 -10.49
C CYS A 326 9.56 -26.99 -10.77
N ASP A 327 9.53 -26.52 -12.02
CA ASP A 327 10.15 -25.25 -12.41
C ASP A 327 9.32 -24.07 -11.85
N LEU A 328 9.85 -23.43 -10.80
CA LEU A 328 9.23 -22.26 -10.19
C LEU A 328 9.14 -21.06 -11.14
N GLN A 329 10.05 -20.93 -12.12
CA GLN A 329 9.97 -19.85 -13.11
C GLN A 329 8.77 -20.04 -14.02
N GLU A 330 8.52 -21.27 -14.47
CA GLU A 330 7.33 -21.60 -15.24
C GLU A 330 6.06 -21.51 -14.38
N PHE A 331 6.11 -21.94 -13.12
CA PHE A 331 4.97 -21.82 -12.21
C PHE A 331 4.54 -20.36 -11.99
N PHE A 332 5.49 -19.47 -11.64
CA PHE A 332 5.21 -18.04 -11.44
C PHE A 332 5.00 -17.25 -12.75
N ARG A 333 5.20 -17.87 -13.92
CA ARG A 333 4.83 -17.30 -15.22
C ARG A 333 3.31 -17.23 -15.39
N HIS A 334 2.56 -18.13 -14.76
CA HIS A 334 1.10 -18.21 -14.84
C HIS A 334 0.43 -17.58 -13.62
N GLU A 335 -0.80 -17.08 -13.79
CA GLU A 335 -1.58 -16.55 -12.67
C GLU A 335 -2.13 -17.71 -11.83
N ASN A 336 -1.73 -17.75 -10.55
CA ASN A 336 -2.03 -18.86 -9.64
C ASN A 336 -3.11 -18.54 -8.61
N GLN A 337 -3.73 -17.35 -8.71
CA GLN A 337 -4.84 -16.90 -7.88
C GLN A 337 -6.11 -16.73 -8.72
N SER A 338 -7.28 -16.68 -8.06
CA SER A 338 -8.59 -16.53 -8.74
C SER A 338 -8.76 -15.22 -9.50
N PHE A 339 -7.95 -14.22 -9.17
CA PHE A 339 -7.90 -12.92 -9.83
C PHE A 339 -6.44 -12.47 -9.93
N PRO A 340 -6.02 -11.80 -11.03
CA PRO A 340 -4.63 -11.42 -11.19
C PRO A 340 -4.23 -10.32 -10.21
N ALA A 341 -3.33 -10.63 -9.29
CA ALA A 341 -2.84 -9.70 -8.26
C ALA A 341 -2.14 -8.47 -8.87
N ALA A 342 -1.54 -8.64 -10.05
CA ALA A 342 -0.96 -7.54 -10.83
C ALA A 342 -2.00 -6.57 -11.41
N LEU A 343 -3.25 -7.01 -11.58
CA LEU A 343 -4.33 -6.22 -12.19
C LEU A 343 -5.41 -5.82 -11.17
N SER A 344 -5.48 -6.49 -10.02
CA SER A 344 -6.54 -6.33 -9.04
C SER A 344 -6.10 -6.55 -7.60
N ASP A 345 -6.84 -5.95 -6.68
CA ASP A 345 -6.74 -6.13 -5.25
C ASP A 345 -8.05 -6.74 -4.73
N SER A 346 -8.01 -7.99 -4.26
CA SER A 346 -9.21 -8.75 -3.85
C SER A 346 -10.35 -8.70 -4.90
N GLY A 347 -10.01 -8.91 -6.18
CA GLY A 347 -10.96 -8.88 -7.30
C GLY A 347 -11.35 -7.47 -7.80
N LYS A 348 -10.85 -6.40 -7.18
CA LYS A 348 -11.07 -5.01 -7.60
C LYS A 348 -9.91 -4.51 -8.45
N LEU A 349 -10.16 -4.09 -9.70
CA LEU A 349 -9.10 -3.58 -10.58
C LEU A 349 -8.33 -2.39 -9.96
N HIS A 350 -7.00 -2.43 -10.10
CA HIS A 350 -6.09 -1.32 -9.75
C HIS A 350 -6.37 -0.09 -10.61
N THR A 351 -6.28 1.10 -10.04
CA THR A 351 -6.44 2.36 -10.79
C THR A 351 -5.10 2.79 -11.38
N CYS A 352 -5.03 2.98 -12.70
CA CYS A 352 -3.82 3.51 -13.35
C CYS A 352 -3.91 5.04 -13.56
N GLN A 353 -2.76 5.72 -13.44
CA GLN A 353 -2.63 7.12 -13.84
C GLN A 353 -2.25 7.20 -15.33
N LYS A 354 -3.24 7.08 -16.21
CA LYS A 354 -3.07 7.15 -17.67
C LYS A 354 -2.19 8.32 -18.18
N PRO A 355 -2.23 9.54 -17.60
CA PRO A 355 -1.40 10.66 -18.06
C PRO A 355 0.11 10.42 -17.97
N GLN A 356 0.58 9.53 -17.08
CA GLN A 356 2.00 9.23 -16.96
C GLN A 356 2.59 8.60 -18.23
N LEU A 357 1.78 7.81 -18.97
CA LEU A 357 2.21 7.23 -20.24
C LEU A 357 2.34 8.29 -21.34
N ALA A 358 1.52 9.34 -21.31
CA ALA A 358 1.59 10.42 -22.30
C ALA A 358 2.93 11.15 -22.22
N ALA A 359 3.37 11.51 -21.00
CA ALA A 359 4.68 12.14 -20.78
C ALA A 359 5.84 11.27 -21.29
N ILE A 360 5.79 9.97 -21.04
CA ILE A 360 6.80 9.03 -21.53
C ILE A 360 6.82 8.99 -23.06
N PHE A 361 5.66 9.02 -23.72
CA PHE A 361 5.60 9.02 -25.19
C PHE A 361 6.05 10.34 -25.80
N GLU A 362 5.74 11.47 -25.15
CA GLU A 362 6.19 12.81 -25.57
C GLU A 362 7.73 12.91 -25.55
N ASP A 363 8.39 12.31 -24.56
CA ASP A 363 9.86 12.27 -24.49
C ASP A 363 10.50 11.41 -25.60
N LEU A 364 9.75 10.48 -26.19
CA LEU A 364 10.23 9.54 -27.20
C LEU A 364 9.99 10.01 -28.64
N VAL A 365 9.25 11.10 -28.84
CA VAL A 365 8.84 11.56 -30.17
C VAL A 365 9.07 13.07 -30.31
N PRO A 366 9.74 13.55 -31.38
CA PRO A 366 9.81 14.97 -31.66
C PRO A 366 8.41 15.51 -31.95
N LEU A 367 7.92 16.40 -31.09
CA LEU A 367 6.64 17.07 -31.27
C LEU A 367 6.77 18.10 -32.41
N PRO A 368 5.82 18.15 -33.36
CA PRO A 368 5.85 19.14 -34.43
C PRO A 368 5.56 20.55 -33.88
N ASP A 369 6.37 21.54 -34.30
CA ASP A 369 6.23 22.95 -33.88
C ASP A 369 4.98 23.65 -34.44
N THR A 370 4.34 23.06 -35.44
CA THR A 370 3.19 23.64 -36.14
C THR A 370 2.02 22.67 -36.17
N GLU A 371 0.83 23.18 -35.89
CA GLU A 371 -0.41 22.45 -36.03
C GLU A 371 -0.60 21.98 -37.48
N PRO A 372 -0.94 20.69 -37.72
CA PRO A 372 -1.16 20.18 -39.05
C PRO A 372 -2.35 20.88 -39.71
N LYS A 373 -2.25 21.15 -41.01
CA LYS A 373 -3.41 21.57 -41.81
C LYS A 373 -4.39 20.41 -41.86
N ALA A 374 -5.63 20.66 -41.44
CA ALA A 374 -6.69 19.67 -41.45
C ALA A 374 -7.97 20.30 -41.97
N ASP A 375 -8.72 19.54 -42.76
CA ASP A 375 -10.02 19.96 -43.29
C ASP A 375 -11.13 19.72 -42.26
N GLY A 376 -10.90 18.83 -41.29
CA GLY A 376 -11.85 18.52 -40.24
C GLY A 376 -11.22 18.34 -38.87
N ILE A 377 -12.03 18.51 -37.83
CA ILE A 377 -11.67 18.27 -36.43
C ILE A 377 -12.71 17.40 -35.74
N ILE A 378 -12.25 16.45 -34.93
CA ILE A 378 -13.10 15.64 -34.05
C ILE A 378 -12.80 16.04 -32.60
N ILE A 379 -13.83 16.42 -31.87
CA ILE A 379 -13.74 16.91 -30.50
C ILE A 379 -14.48 15.94 -29.59
N ASP A 380 -13.80 15.48 -28.54
CA ASP A 380 -14.45 14.82 -27.41
C ASP A 380 -15.34 15.82 -26.68
N GLY A 381 -16.64 15.73 -26.93
CA GLY A 381 -17.67 16.59 -26.38
C GLY A 381 -17.80 16.45 -24.86
N SER A 382 -17.61 15.25 -24.30
CA SER A 382 -17.61 15.06 -22.85
C SER A 382 -16.48 15.86 -22.20
N THR A 383 -15.27 15.80 -22.78
CA THR A 383 -14.11 16.54 -22.30
C THR A 383 -14.30 18.05 -22.48
N LEU A 384 -14.84 18.49 -23.62
CA LEU A 384 -15.16 19.90 -23.88
C LEU A 384 -16.13 20.48 -22.83
N ILE A 385 -17.18 19.76 -22.46
CA ILE A 385 -18.15 20.23 -21.46
C ILE A 385 -17.58 20.22 -20.03
N ASN A 386 -16.62 19.34 -19.76
CA ASN A 386 -15.88 19.39 -18.50
C ASN A 386 -14.95 20.62 -18.42
N SER A 387 -14.37 21.05 -19.54
CA SER A 387 -13.48 22.23 -19.60
C SER A 387 -14.23 23.57 -19.68
N LEU A 388 -15.52 23.54 -20.00
CA LEU A 388 -16.39 24.72 -20.07
C LEU A 388 -17.46 24.73 -18.96
N PRO A 389 -17.10 24.91 -17.68
CA PRO A 389 -18.11 25.06 -16.64
C PRO A 389 -18.92 26.36 -16.86
N PRO A 390 -20.24 26.34 -16.59
CA PRO A 390 -21.08 27.53 -16.65
C PRO A 390 -20.53 28.66 -15.80
N ARG A 391 -20.34 29.85 -16.39
CA ARG A 391 -19.76 31.01 -15.68
C ARG A 391 -20.85 31.90 -15.08
N THR A 392 -21.54 32.63 -15.94
CA THR A 392 -22.61 33.58 -15.54
C THR A 392 -24.01 33.08 -15.88
N SER A 393 -24.10 31.99 -16.64
CA SER A 393 -25.33 31.39 -17.15
C SER A 393 -26.20 30.83 -16.00
N LYS A 394 -27.45 31.28 -15.94
CA LYS A 394 -28.42 30.89 -14.91
C LYS A 394 -29.25 29.67 -15.34
N THR A 395 -29.51 29.53 -16.63
CA THR A 395 -30.27 28.42 -17.22
C THR A 395 -29.44 27.58 -18.18
N PHE A 396 -29.86 26.35 -18.46
CA PHE A 396 -29.15 25.49 -19.42
C PHE A 396 -29.20 26.06 -20.85
N ASP A 397 -30.27 26.78 -21.21
CA ASP A 397 -30.34 27.50 -22.50
C ASP A 397 -29.31 28.63 -22.59
N GLU A 398 -29.19 29.46 -21.53
CA GLU A 398 -28.15 30.48 -21.44
C GLU A 398 -26.75 29.85 -21.50
N TYR A 399 -26.54 28.71 -20.82
CA TYR A 399 -25.25 28.00 -20.84
C TYR A 399 -24.89 27.52 -22.25
N ALA A 400 -25.83 26.93 -22.98
CA ALA A 400 -25.59 26.52 -24.36
C ALA A 400 -25.22 27.75 -25.22
N ALA A 401 -26.03 28.81 -25.16
CA ALA A 401 -25.87 29.99 -26.00
C ALA A 401 -24.61 30.81 -25.70
N LEU A 402 -24.20 30.93 -24.43
CA LEU A 402 -23.13 31.82 -23.99
C LEU A 402 -21.78 31.12 -23.83
N ASP A 403 -21.77 29.85 -23.40
CA ASP A 403 -20.53 29.15 -23.04
C ASP A 403 -20.14 28.09 -24.09
N VAL A 404 -21.11 27.34 -24.64
CA VAL A 404 -20.83 26.17 -25.50
C VAL A 404 -20.80 26.52 -26.99
N LEU A 405 -21.90 27.06 -27.53
CA LEU A 405 -22.04 27.31 -28.98
C LEU A 405 -20.97 28.29 -29.52
N PRO A 406 -20.58 29.37 -28.83
CA PRO A 406 -19.51 30.25 -29.30
C PRO A 406 -18.17 29.52 -29.43
N THR A 407 -17.88 28.58 -28.53
CA THR A 407 -16.65 27.78 -28.59
C THR A 407 -16.66 26.87 -29.82
N ILE A 408 -17.78 26.21 -30.11
CA ILE A 408 -17.94 25.37 -31.31
C ILE A 408 -17.89 26.22 -32.58
N GLN A 409 -18.42 27.44 -32.55
CA GLN A 409 -18.37 28.37 -33.67
C GLN A 409 -16.93 28.66 -34.09
N VAL A 410 -16.01 28.84 -33.13
CA VAL A 410 -14.58 29.06 -33.41
C VAL A 410 -13.99 27.90 -34.21
N TYR A 411 -14.27 26.65 -33.81
CA TYR A 411 -13.79 25.47 -34.53
C TYR A 411 -14.43 25.35 -35.91
N SER A 412 -15.75 25.47 -36.00
CA SER A 412 -16.45 25.40 -37.30
C SER A 412 -16.06 26.50 -38.28
N SER A 413 -15.55 27.64 -37.81
CA SER A 413 -15.03 28.71 -38.68
C SER A 413 -13.61 28.43 -39.17
N LYS A 414 -12.86 27.58 -38.46
CA LYS A 414 -11.48 27.20 -38.79
C LYS A 414 -11.40 25.95 -39.67
N TYR A 415 -12.30 24.99 -39.49
CA TYR A 415 -12.34 23.72 -40.21
C TYR A 415 -13.59 23.60 -41.09
N GLU A 416 -13.50 22.92 -42.23
CA GLU A 416 -14.64 22.66 -43.12
C GLU A 416 -15.65 21.72 -42.46
N ARG A 417 -15.18 20.83 -41.59
CA ARG A 417 -16.01 19.89 -40.81
C ARG A 417 -15.63 19.88 -39.33
N THR A 418 -16.61 19.97 -38.44
CA THR A 418 -16.42 19.82 -36.98
C THR A 418 -17.33 18.72 -36.44
N ASP A 419 -16.74 17.64 -35.92
CA ASP A 419 -17.47 16.53 -35.29
C ASP A 419 -17.38 16.64 -33.75
N ILE A 420 -18.51 16.72 -33.07
CA ILE A 420 -18.61 16.71 -31.61
C ILE A 420 -19.12 15.35 -31.14
N VAL A 421 -18.29 14.60 -30.40
CA VAL A 421 -18.58 13.22 -29.98
C VAL A 421 -18.81 13.17 -28.48
N PHE A 422 -20.04 12.87 -28.06
CA PHE A 422 -20.43 12.69 -26.66
C PHE A 422 -20.35 11.22 -26.24
N ASP A 423 -19.98 10.97 -24.98
CA ASP A 423 -19.96 9.61 -24.43
C ASP A 423 -21.37 9.02 -24.27
N VAL A 424 -21.48 7.70 -24.46
CA VAL A 424 -22.67 6.91 -24.10
C VAL A 424 -22.42 6.12 -22.81
N TYR A 425 -23.24 6.37 -21.78
CA TYR A 425 -23.06 5.79 -20.44
C TYR A 425 -23.82 4.47 -20.26
N ARG A 426 -23.31 3.37 -20.81
CA ARG A 426 -23.92 2.02 -20.65
C ARG A 426 -23.72 1.46 -19.23
N LYS A 427 -24.76 0.83 -18.66
CA LYS A 427 -24.71 0.17 -17.34
C LYS A 427 -23.78 -1.05 -17.32
N ALA A 428 -23.82 -1.89 -18.35
CA ALA A 428 -23.00 -3.10 -18.48
C ALA A 428 -21.60 -2.85 -19.08
N SER A 429 -20.91 -1.77 -18.70
CA SER A 429 -19.58 -1.42 -19.21
C SER A 429 -18.50 -1.68 -18.16
N LEU A 430 -17.30 -2.09 -18.58
CA LEU A 430 -16.10 -2.16 -17.72
C LEU A 430 -15.81 -0.84 -16.97
N LYS A 431 -16.21 0.31 -17.53
CA LYS A 431 -16.08 1.63 -16.87
C LYS A 431 -17.20 1.92 -15.85
N ALA A 432 -18.23 1.08 -15.70
CA ALA A 432 -19.33 1.32 -14.76
C ALA A 432 -18.83 1.35 -13.31
N GLU A 433 -17.97 0.41 -12.94
CA GLU A 433 -17.43 0.37 -11.59
C GLU A 433 -16.42 1.51 -11.31
N THR A 434 -15.61 1.91 -12.29
CA THR A 434 -14.76 3.10 -12.15
C THR A 434 -15.60 4.37 -11.93
N ARG A 435 -16.82 4.43 -12.48
CA ARG A 435 -17.75 5.55 -12.28
C ARG A 435 -18.39 5.50 -10.89
N SER A 436 -18.79 4.34 -10.37
CA SER A 436 -19.37 4.23 -9.03
C SER A 436 -18.40 4.67 -7.94
N ARG A 437 -17.10 4.37 -8.09
CA ARG A 437 -16.04 4.82 -7.17
C ARG A 437 -15.83 6.34 -7.11
N ARG A 438 -16.29 7.12 -8.11
CA ARG A 438 -16.16 8.59 -8.13
C ARG A 438 -17.22 9.30 -7.24
N GLY A 439 -18.10 8.54 -6.61
CA GLY A 439 -19.18 9.02 -5.73
C GLY A 439 -20.44 9.40 -6.50
N LEU A 440 -21.55 9.59 -5.77
CA LEU A 440 -22.86 9.91 -6.33
C LEU A 440 -23.01 11.42 -6.57
N GLY A 441 -23.51 11.79 -7.75
CA GLY A 441 -23.90 13.16 -8.07
C GLY A 441 -25.37 13.41 -7.72
N ALA A 442 -25.76 14.67 -7.50
CA ALA A 442 -27.17 15.00 -7.32
C ALA A 442 -27.89 14.98 -8.67
N ARG A 443 -28.94 14.16 -8.79
CA ARG A 443 -29.78 14.11 -9.98
C ARG A 443 -30.47 15.46 -10.20
N ARG A 444 -30.41 15.99 -11.42
CA ARG A 444 -31.09 17.21 -11.82
C ARG A 444 -31.47 17.15 -13.30
N ARG A 445 -32.76 17.36 -13.57
CA ARG A 445 -33.28 17.34 -14.94
C ARG A 445 -32.72 18.51 -15.77
N VAL A 446 -32.34 18.25 -17.01
CA VAL A 446 -31.92 19.28 -17.97
C VAL A 446 -33.11 19.71 -18.83
N THR A 447 -33.46 20.99 -18.79
CA THR A 447 -34.50 21.63 -19.61
C THR A 447 -34.06 23.06 -19.93
N ASP A 448 -34.64 23.69 -20.96
CA ASP A 448 -34.27 25.05 -21.40
C ASP A 448 -34.24 26.06 -20.23
N ASN A 449 -35.33 26.13 -19.46
CA ASN A 449 -35.48 27.03 -18.31
C ASN A 449 -34.93 26.45 -16.99
N GLY A 450 -34.34 25.26 -17.03
CA GLY A 450 -33.79 24.58 -15.86
C GLY A 450 -32.57 25.32 -15.32
N LYS A 451 -32.51 25.53 -14.00
CA LYS A 451 -31.38 26.22 -13.37
C LYS A 451 -30.12 25.36 -13.37
N VAL A 452 -29.05 25.94 -13.89
CA VAL A 452 -27.72 25.33 -13.88
C VAL A 452 -27.26 25.12 -12.43
N PRO A 453 -26.68 23.95 -12.08
CA PRO A 453 -26.21 23.68 -10.73
C PRO A 453 -24.94 24.45 -10.39
N ARG A 454 -24.87 24.97 -9.15
CA ARG A 454 -23.67 25.63 -8.61
C ARG A 454 -22.46 24.70 -8.56
N ASN A 455 -22.66 23.42 -8.25
CA ASN A 455 -21.60 22.41 -8.20
C ASN A 455 -21.59 21.59 -9.50
N TRP A 456 -21.02 22.16 -10.56
CA TRP A 456 -20.94 21.55 -11.89
C TRP A 456 -20.25 20.18 -11.87
N ARG A 457 -19.14 20.06 -11.12
CA ARG A 457 -18.41 18.79 -10.98
C ARG A 457 -19.27 17.68 -10.38
N SER A 458 -20.06 17.99 -9.35
CA SER A 458 -20.99 17.01 -8.75
C SER A 458 -22.10 16.65 -9.73
N PHE A 459 -22.63 17.61 -10.48
CA PHE A 459 -23.66 17.37 -11.48
C PHE A 459 -23.20 16.38 -12.57
N LEU A 460 -21.97 16.55 -13.09
CA LEU A 460 -21.39 15.68 -14.12
C LEU A 460 -20.95 14.29 -13.59
N ARG A 461 -20.98 14.05 -12.27
CA ARG A 461 -20.76 12.69 -11.74
C ARG A 461 -21.93 11.76 -11.99
N GLU A 462 -23.13 12.31 -12.16
CA GLU A 462 -24.33 11.52 -12.39
C GLU A 462 -24.52 11.21 -13.89
N ASN A 463 -24.71 9.94 -14.23
CA ASN A 463 -24.76 9.49 -15.62
C ASN A 463 -26.02 10.01 -16.33
N ASP A 464 -27.17 9.98 -15.67
CA ASP A 464 -28.43 10.44 -16.27
C ASP A 464 -28.40 11.95 -16.58
N ASN A 465 -27.74 12.73 -15.72
CA ASN A 465 -27.55 14.16 -15.95
C ASN A 465 -26.73 14.44 -17.21
N LYS A 466 -25.66 13.67 -17.43
CA LYS A 466 -24.81 13.84 -18.62
C LYS A 466 -25.53 13.42 -19.88
N THR A 467 -26.24 12.28 -19.85
CA THR A 467 -27.04 11.83 -21.00
C THR A 467 -28.06 12.90 -21.39
N GLU A 468 -28.82 13.44 -20.43
CA GLU A 468 -29.78 14.52 -20.72
C GLU A 468 -29.09 15.80 -21.21
N LEU A 469 -27.95 16.20 -20.62
CA LEU A 469 -27.21 17.38 -21.03
C LEU A 469 -26.67 17.24 -22.46
N PHE A 470 -26.09 16.10 -22.80
CA PHE A 470 -25.49 15.86 -24.11
C PHE A 470 -26.56 15.84 -25.20
N ASN A 471 -27.70 15.20 -24.96
CA ASN A 471 -28.85 15.25 -25.86
C ASN A 471 -29.38 16.69 -26.04
N PHE A 472 -29.50 17.44 -24.94
CA PHE A 472 -29.91 18.84 -24.97
C PHE A 472 -28.95 19.70 -25.80
N LEU A 473 -27.65 19.55 -25.59
CA LEU A 473 -26.63 20.30 -26.33
C LEU A 473 -26.57 19.89 -27.81
N ALA A 474 -26.69 18.60 -28.13
CA ALA A 474 -26.78 18.13 -29.51
C ALA A 474 -27.93 18.83 -30.25
N ASP A 475 -29.10 18.94 -29.62
CA ASP A 475 -30.26 19.63 -30.20
C ASP A 475 -30.04 21.14 -30.41
N LYS A 476 -29.20 21.78 -29.59
CA LYS A 476 -28.81 23.19 -29.77
C LYS A 476 -27.75 23.36 -30.86
N ILE A 477 -26.77 22.46 -30.90
CA ILE A 477 -25.66 22.48 -31.86
C ILE A 477 -26.17 22.29 -33.29
N VAL A 478 -27.12 21.38 -33.51
CA VAL A 478 -27.74 21.16 -34.83
C VAL A 478 -28.47 22.41 -35.35
N ARG A 479 -28.90 23.31 -34.48
CA ARG A 479 -29.59 24.55 -34.88
C ARG A 479 -28.61 25.70 -35.18
N MET A 480 -27.30 25.47 -35.08
CA MET A 480 -26.29 26.47 -35.39
C MET A 480 -26.29 26.78 -36.89
N HIS A 481 -26.34 28.07 -37.21
CA HIS A 481 -26.22 28.55 -38.59
C HIS A 481 -24.75 28.86 -38.87
N THR A 482 -24.01 27.87 -39.36
CA THR A 482 -22.59 28.00 -39.72
C THR A 482 -22.38 27.79 -41.21
N PRO A 483 -21.37 28.44 -41.83
CA PRO A 483 -21.06 28.20 -43.23
C PRO A 483 -20.57 26.76 -43.48
N ASN A 484 -19.85 26.19 -42.50
CA ASN A 484 -19.23 24.87 -42.56
C ASN A 484 -20.05 23.82 -41.79
N THR A 485 -19.79 22.54 -42.05
CA THR A 485 -20.60 21.44 -41.50
C THR A 485 -20.21 21.14 -40.04
N VAL A 486 -21.21 21.03 -39.17
CA VAL A 486 -21.08 20.57 -37.78
C VAL A 486 -21.91 19.32 -37.58
N ILE A 487 -21.26 18.24 -37.18
CA ILE A 487 -21.89 16.95 -36.86
C ILE A 487 -21.76 16.73 -35.36
N VAL A 488 -22.82 16.27 -34.71
CA VAL A 488 -22.81 15.93 -33.28
C VAL A 488 -23.49 14.59 -33.07
N THR A 489 -22.91 13.77 -32.20
CA THR A 489 -23.54 12.52 -31.78
C THR A 489 -24.71 12.80 -30.85
N LYS A 490 -25.81 12.10 -31.03
CA LYS A 490 -26.96 12.09 -30.12
C LYS A 490 -27.27 10.63 -29.77
N GLU A 491 -26.86 10.22 -28.58
CA GLU A 491 -26.87 8.82 -28.15
C GLU A 491 -26.11 7.91 -29.14
N GLU A 492 -26.80 6.99 -29.82
CA GLU A 492 -26.21 6.07 -30.80
C GLU A 492 -26.27 6.60 -32.25
N ASP A 493 -26.93 7.75 -32.45
CA ASP A 493 -27.11 8.38 -33.76
C ASP A 493 -26.18 9.59 -33.96
N THR A 494 -26.13 10.11 -35.19
CA THR A 494 -25.46 11.36 -35.54
C THR A 494 -26.42 12.32 -36.20
N VAL A 495 -26.29 13.60 -35.89
CA VAL A 495 -27.12 14.69 -36.41
C VAL A 495 -26.23 15.82 -36.89
N SER A 496 -26.66 16.53 -37.94
CA SER A 496 -25.88 17.58 -38.63
C SER A 496 -26.67 18.88 -38.66
N ASN A 497 -25.97 20.01 -38.57
CA ASN A 497 -26.57 21.33 -38.71
C ASN A 497 -26.92 21.70 -40.17
N GLN A 498 -26.38 20.97 -41.14
CA GLN A 498 -26.78 21.05 -42.54
C GLN A 498 -27.77 19.90 -42.83
N SER A 499 -28.89 20.21 -43.46
CA SER A 499 -29.80 19.19 -43.99
C SER A 499 -29.05 18.39 -45.06
N GLY A 500 -28.95 17.07 -44.86
CA GLY A 500 -28.28 16.16 -45.79
C GLY A 500 -28.91 16.16 -47.18
#